data_AF-A0A6N4XLW5-F1
#
_entry.id   AF-A0A6N4XLW5-F1
#
_cell.length_a   1.000
_cell.length_b   1.000
_cell.length_c   1.000
_cell.angle_alpha   90.00
_cell.angle_beta   90.00
_cell.angle_gamma   90.00
#
_symmetry.space_group_name_H-M   'P 1'
#
loop_
_entity.id
_entity.type
_entity.pdbx_description
1 polymer ?
#
loop_
_entity_poly.entity_id
_entity_poly.type
_entity_poly.pdbx_seq_one_letter_code
_entity_poly.pdbx_strand_id
1 'polypeptide(L)'
;MDNQVYNWFVKKGNIIIQKNEDCVSLQLDYENGDCCLLTNADTDKIIEILINISKQIWESPSYKKIPYTKPHYKVSENEYYWEIKNSKFILQYNEMEEGIELKCIGTHKLNIELNYVVEIIQIMEHLSK
;
A
#
# COMPACT_ATOMS: atom_id res chain seq x y z
N MET A 1 -20.79 -8.79 -4.11
CA MET A 1 -20.30 -7.42 -4.34
C MET A 1 -19.28 -7.50 -5.46
N ASP A 2 -19.41 -6.66 -6.47
CA ASP A 2 -18.44 -6.60 -7.55
C ASP A 2 -17.06 -6.22 -6.99
N ASN A 3 -16.00 -6.81 -7.55
CA ASN A 3 -14.63 -6.45 -7.21
C ASN A 3 -14.37 -5.02 -7.75
N GLN A 4 -14.63 -4.03 -6.91
CA GLN A 4 -14.36 -2.64 -7.24
C GLN A 4 -12.85 -2.45 -7.45
N VAL A 5 -12.50 -1.90 -8.61
CA VAL A 5 -11.13 -1.54 -8.96
C VAL A 5 -10.99 -0.04 -8.82
N TYR A 6 -10.06 0.39 -7.97
CA TYR A 6 -9.71 1.78 -7.78
C TYR A 6 -8.47 2.08 -8.62
N ASN A 7 -8.59 3.05 -9.51
CA ASN A 7 -7.50 3.52 -10.36
C ASN A 7 -7.20 4.98 -9.99
N TRP A 8 -6.07 5.23 -9.34
CA TRP A 8 -5.74 6.52 -8.76
C TRP A 8 -4.46 7.10 -9.36
N PHE A 9 -4.62 8.17 -10.15
CA PHE A 9 -3.51 8.88 -10.77
C PHE A 9 -2.83 9.78 -9.75
N VAL A 10 -1.50 9.71 -9.71
CA VAL A 10 -0.67 10.44 -8.74
C VAL A 10 0.49 11.10 -9.46
N LYS A 11 1.34 11.83 -8.74
CA LYS A 11 2.58 12.30 -9.35
C LYS A 11 3.46 11.09 -9.69
N LYS A 12 4.11 11.14 -10.86
CA LYS A 12 5.08 10.12 -11.33
C LYS A 12 4.48 8.72 -11.54
N GLY A 13 3.15 8.58 -11.65
CA GLY A 13 2.55 7.30 -11.98
C GLY A 13 1.09 7.16 -11.61
N ASN A 14 0.69 5.91 -11.51
CA ASN A 14 -0.68 5.50 -11.24
C ASN A 14 -0.69 4.30 -10.28
N ILE A 15 -1.70 4.24 -9.43
CA ILE A 15 -1.87 3.19 -8.43
C ILE A 15 -3.21 2.50 -8.65
N ILE A 16 -3.16 1.19 -8.85
CA ILE A 16 -4.35 0.37 -8.98
C ILE A 16 -4.52 -0.46 -7.70
N ILE A 17 -5.67 -0.32 -7.04
CA ILE A 17 -6.01 -1.04 -5.81
C ILE A 17 -7.32 -1.79 -6.01
N GLN A 18 -7.36 -3.05 -5.59
CA GLN A 18 -8.59 -3.84 -5.60
C GLN A 18 -8.55 -4.94 -4.53
N LYS A 19 -9.73 -5.41 -4.14
CA LYS A 19 -9.83 -6.67 -3.39
C LYS A 19 -9.42 -7.82 -4.30
N ASN A 20 -8.55 -8.71 -3.81
CA ASN A 20 -8.20 -9.96 -4.48
C ASN A 20 -8.26 -11.10 -3.47
N GLU A 21 -9.37 -11.84 -3.49
CA GLU A 21 -9.69 -12.87 -2.49
C GLU A 21 -9.57 -12.30 -1.07
N ASP A 22 -8.67 -12.86 -0.26
CA ASP A 22 -8.38 -12.48 1.12
C ASP A 22 -7.22 -11.48 1.24
N CYS A 23 -6.81 -10.86 0.12
CA CYS A 23 -5.72 -9.90 0.04
C CYS A 23 -6.17 -8.58 -0.60
N VAL A 24 -5.38 -7.53 -0.36
CA VAL A 24 -5.44 -6.30 -1.16
C VAL A 24 -4.43 -6.44 -2.30
N SER A 25 -4.90 -6.33 -3.54
CA SER A 25 -3.99 -6.21 -4.68
C SER A 25 -3.62 -4.75 -4.87
N LEU A 26 -2.31 -4.47 -4.86
CA LEU A 26 -1.74 -3.15 -5.11
C LEU A 26 -0.83 -3.24 -6.34
N GLN A 27 -1.05 -2.41 -7.35
CA GLN A 27 -0.18 -2.30 -8.51
C GLN A 27 0.31 -0.86 -8.67
N LEU A 28 1.62 -0.71 -8.89
CA LEU A 28 2.26 0.57 -9.16
C LEU A 28 2.72 0.64 -10.61
N ASP A 29 2.15 1.57 -11.36
CA ASP A 29 2.52 1.84 -12.74
C ASP A 29 3.27 3.19 -12.79
N TYR A 30 4.60 3.15 -12.92
CA TYR A 30 5.42 4.35 -12.91
C TYR A 30 5.34 5.10 -14.24
N GLU A 31 5.20 6.42 -14.16
CA GLU A 31 5.29 7.33 -15.29
C GLU A 31 6.51 8.24 -15.08
N ASN A 32 7.50 8.13 -15.97
CA ASN A 32 8.72 8.97 -15.96
C ASN A 32 9.54 8.89 -14.66
N GLY A 33 9.68 7.70 -14.05
CA GLY A 33 10.46 7.51 -12.84
C GLY A 33 10.52 6.05 -12.36
N ASP A 34 10.91 5.85 -11.11
CA ASP A 34 11.01 4.56 -10.43
C ASP A 34 10.16 4.48 -9.15
N CYS A 35 9.26 5.45 -8.95
CA CYS A 35 8.34 5.54 -7.82
C CYS A 35 7.03 6.22 -8.23
N CYS A 36 5.96 5.95 -7.48
CA CYS A 36 4.77 6.80 -7.43
C CYS A 36 4.94 7.79 -6.27
N LEU A 37 4.49 9.03 -6.42
CA LEU A 37 4.58 10.06 -5.39
C LEU A 37 3.18 10.54 -5.00
N LEU A 38 2.85 10.37 -3.72
CA LEU A 38 1.59 10.79 -3.12
C LEU A 38 1.73 12.16 -2.50
N THR A 39 0.82 13.08 -2.86
CA THR A 39 0.57 14.27 -2.03
C THR A 39 -0.20 13.86 -0.77
N ASN A 40 -0.31 14.74 0.22
CA ASN A 40 -1.12 14.48 1.43
C ASN A 40 -2.58 14.11 1.08
N ALA A 41 -3.18 14.78 0.08
CA ALA A 41 -4.53 14.48 -0.36
C ALA A 41 -4.65 13.11 -1.03
N ASP A 42 -3.61 12.70 -1.79
CA ASP A 42 -3.55 11.35 -2.36
C ASP A 42 -3.40 10.31 -1.26
N THR A 43 -2.53 10.56 -0.27
CA THR A 43 -2.34 9.66 0.86
C THR A 43 -3.64 9.41 1.62
N ASP A 44 -4.39 10.46 1.95
CA ASP A 44 -5.69 10.33 2.63
C ASP A 44 -6.66 9.45 1.82
N LYS A 45 -6.71 9.65 0.50
CA LYS A 45 -7.57 8.87 -0.40
C LYS A 45 -7.14 7.41 -0.50
N ILE A 46 -5.85 7.15 -0.61
CA ILE A 46 -5.31 5.78 -0.65
C ILE A 46 -5.57 5.07 0.68
N ILE A 47 -5.36 5.72 1.83
CA ILE A 47 -5.69 5.18 3.16
C ILE A 47 -7.17 4.81 3.24
N GLU A 48 -8.07 5.69 2.81
CA GLU A 48 -9.52 5.45 2.80
C GLU A 48 -9.87 4.19 1.98
N ILE A 49 -9.28 4.05 0.79
CA ILE A 49 -9.47 2.89 -0.09
C ILE A 49 -8.95 1.61 0.60
N LEU A 50 -7.74 1.63 1.15
CA LEU A 50 -7.14 0.49 1.83
C LEU A 50 -7.97 0.05 3.04
N ILE A 51 -8.47 1.00 3.85
CA ILE A 51 -9.36 0.71 4.97
C ILE A 51 -10.65 0.04 4.50
N ASN A 52 -11.28 0.58 3.45
CA ASN A 52 -12.55 0.07 2.94
C ASN A 52 -12.42 -1.36 2.39
N ILE A 53 -11.35 -1.66 1.65
CA ILE A 53 -11.10 -3.01 1.16
C ILE A 53 -10.75 -3.94 2.34
N SER A 54 -9.94 -3.46 3.29
CA SER A 54 -9.56 -4.26 4.46
C SER A 54 -10.76 -4.68 5.30
N LYS A 55 -11.73 -3.78 5.51
CA LYS A 55 -13.01 -4.09 6.16
C LYS A 55 -13.77 -5.19 5.41
N GLN A 56 -13.88 -5.07 4.09
CA GLN A 56 -14.56 -6.08 3.25
C GLN A 56 -13.90 -7.47 3.28
N ILE A 57 -12.58 -7.55 3.49
CA ILE A 57 -11.88 -8.82 3.67
C ILE A 57 -12.12 -9.34 5.10
N TRP A 58 -11.94 -8.48 6.10
CA TRP A 58 -12.07 -8.84 7.52
C TRP A 58 -13.46 -9.35 7.90
N GLU A 59 -14.51 -8.77 7.31
CA GLU A 59 -15.91 -9.14 7.53
C GLU A 59 -16.34 -10.35 6.68
N SER A 60 -15.49 -10.84 5.77
CA SER A 60 -15.80 -12.02 4.97
C SER A 60 -15.92 -13.26 5.87
N PRO A 61 -17.03 -14.03 5.80
CA PRO A 61 -17.18 -15.27 6.55
C PRO A 61 -16.13 -16.34 6.18
N SER A 62 -15.55 -16.27 4.98
CA SER A 62 -14.52 -17.19 4.53
C SER A 62 -13.12 -16.83 5.03
N TYR A 63 -12.91 -15.59 5.49
CA TYR A 63 -11.59 -15.11 5.84
C TYR A 63 -11.13 -15.72 7.17
N LYS A 64 -9.98 -16.40 7.14
CA LYS A 64 -9.33 -16.90 8.33
C LYS A 64 -8.48 -15.80 8.94
N LYS A 65 -8.96 -15.22 10.05
CA LYS A 65 -8.25 -14.16 10.78
C LYS A 65 -6.88 -14.64 11.23
N ILE A 66 -5.84 -13.95 10.76
CA ILE A 66 -4.45 -14.22 11.13
C ILE A 66 -4.10 -13.28 12.30
N PRO A 67 -3.73 -13.81 13.48
CA PRO A 67 -3.30 -12.98 14.60
C PRO A 67 -2.10 -12.11 14.23
N TYR A 68 -2.17 -10.84 14.59
CA TYR A 68 -1.00 -9.95 14.53
C TYR A 68 -0.07 -10.29 15.70
N THR A 69 1.14 -10.74 15.41
CA THR A 69 2.11 -11.19 16.44
C THR A 69 3.33 -10.30 16.57
N LYS A 70 3.77 -9.69 15.47
CA LYS A 70 4.91 -8.80 15.40
C LYS A 70 4.84 -7.94 14.13
N PRO A 71 5.56 -6.81 14.09
CA PRO A 71 5.73 -6.04 12.86
C PRO A 71 6.35 -6.88 11.74
N HIS A 72 5.84 -6.73 10.53
CA HIS A 72 6.36 -7.35 9.31
C HIS A 72 7.23 -6.38 8.51
N TYR A 73 6.96 -5.08 8.63
CA TYR A 73 7.85 -4.06 8.07
C TYR A 73 9.23 -4.08 8.73
N LYS A 74 10.22 -3.68 7.95
CA LYS A 74 11.58 -3.38 8.40
C LYS A 74 11.86 -1.91 8.14
N VAL A 75 12.81 -1.37 8.88
CA VAL A 75 13.28 0.01 8.72
C VAL A 75 14.73 -0.02 8.30
N SER A 76 15.08 0.80 7.30
CA SER A 76 16.45 1.04 6.87
C SER A 76 16.60 2.51 6.56
N GLU A 77 17.45 3.22 7.32
CA GLU A 77 17.56 4.68 7.24
C GLU A 77 16.17 5.32 7.42
N ASN A 78 15.62 5.92 6.36
CA ASN A 78 14.30 6.56 6.35
C ASN A 78 13.25 5.78 5.54
N GLU A 79 13.59 4.56 5.11
CA GLU A 79 12.69 3.68 4.38
C GLU A 79 11.99 2.69 5.31
N TYR A 80 10.67 2.57 5.16
CA TYR A 80 9.87 1.47 5.67
C TYR A 80 9.62 0.49 4.54
N TYR A 81 9.87 -0.81 4.76
CA TYR A 81 9.71 -1.77 3.69
C TYR A 81 9.21 -3.14 4.13
N TRP A 82 8.56 -3.83 3.19
CA TRP A 82 8.04 -5.18 3.35
C TRP A 82 8.60 -6.07 2.25
N GLU A 83 9.02 -7.27 2.63
CA GLU A 83 9.33 -8.34 1.68
C GLU A 83 8.05 -9.13 1.42
N ILE A 84 7.50 -9.02 0.21
CA ILE A 84 6.24 -9.64 -0.21
C ILE A 84 6.55 -10.57 -1.38
N LYS A 85 6.67 -11.87 -1.09
CA LYS A 85 7.09 -12.90 -2.04
C LYS A 85 8.45 -12.55 -2.69
N ASN A 86 8.46 -12.24 -3.98
CA ASN A 86 9.68 -11.93 -4.76
C ASN A 86 9.85 -10.42 -4.96
N SER A 87 9.20 -9.61 -4.12
CA SER A 87 9.15 -8.16 -4.28
C SER A 87 9.37 -7.45 -2.96
N LYS A 88 10.05 -6.30 -3.00
CA LYS A 88 10.20 -5.38 -1.86
C LYS A 88 9.30 -4.17 -2.10
N PHE A 89 8.30 -3.96 -1.24
CA PHE A 89 7.50 -2.73 -1.22
C PHE A 89 8.12 -1.73 -0.24
N ILE A 90 8.26 -0.48 -0.65
CA ILE A 90 8.98 0.56 0.09
C ILE A 90 8.09 1.81 0.17
N LEU A 91 8.06 2.40 1.36
CA LEU A 91 7.53 3.71 1.66
C LEU A 91 8.61 4.59 2.26
N GLN A 92 8.70 5.82 1.79
CA GLN A 92 9.53 6.86 2.41
C GLN A 92 8.91 8.23 2.18
N TYR A 93 9.18 9.18 3.08
CA TYR A 93 8.82 10.58 2.85
C TYR A 93 9.92 11.28 2.06
N ASN A 94 9.54 11.98 0.99
CA ASN A 94 10.43 12.82 0.20
C ASN A 94 10.25 14.29 0.61
N GLU A 95 11.23 14.80 1.34
CA GLU A 95 11.26 16.18 1.84
C GLU A 95 11.29 17.23 0.71
N MET A 96 11.90 16.92 -0.45
CA MET A 96 12.01 17.88 -1.55
C MET A 96 10.71 18.04 -2.34
N GLU A 97 9.92 16.96 -2.42
CA GLU A 97 8.67 16.92 -3.18
C GLU A 97 7.42 17.02 -2.27
N GLU A 98 7.64 17.08 -0.96
CA GLU A 98 6.62 17.15 0.10
C GLU A 98 5.54 16.07 -0.06
N GLY A 99 5.97 14.80 -0.10
CA GLY A 99 5.07 13.68 -0.32
C GLY A 99 5.68 12.30 -0.05
N ILE A 100 4.84 11.27 -0.05
CA ILE A 100 5.27 9.89 0.20
C ILE A 100 5.59 9.21 -1.13
N GLU A 101 6.77 8.62 -1.23
CA GLU A 101 7.16 7.78 -2.34
C GLU A 101 6.80 6.31 -2.10
N LEU A 102 6.16 5.71 -3.09
CA LEU A 102 5.82 4.30 -3.15
C LEU A 102 6.67 3.63 -4.22
N LYS A 103 7.46 2.63 -3.81
CA LYS A 103 8.35 1.90 -4.70
C LYS A 103 8.25 0.40 -4.52
N CYS A 104 8.37 -0.33 -5.63
CA CYS A 104 8.42 -1.77 -5.70
C CYS A 104 9.71 -2.18 -6.41
N ILE A 105 10.51 -3.01 -5.76
CA ILE A 105 11.61 -3.73 -6.41
C ILE A 105 11.11 -5.15 -6.68
N GLY A 106 11.16 -5.61 -7.93
CA GLY A 106 10.62 -6.92 -8.34
C GLY A 106 9.31 -6.79 -9.09
N THR A 107 8.25 -7.46 -8.64
CA THR A 107 6.93 -7.35 -9.27
C THR A 107 6.21 -6.08 -8.83
N HIS A 108 5.67 -5.33 -9.78
CA HIS A 108 4.94 -4.10 -9.50
C HIS A 108 3.49 -4.34 -9.08
N LYS A 109 2.99 -5.56 -9.26
CA LYS A 109 1.71 -6.03 -8.71
C LYS A 109 1.97 -6.91 -7.49
N LEU A 110 1.42 -6.50 -6.37
CA LEU A 110 1.54 -7.14 -5.06
C LEU A 110 0.17 -7.64 -4.62
N ASN A 111 0.16 -8.77 -3.90
CA ASN A 111 -0.99 -9.24 -3.15
C ASN A 111 -0.61 -9.15 -1.67
N ILE A 112 -1.18 -8.18 -0.98
CA ILE A 112 -0.81 -7.76 0.37
C ILE A 112 -1.82 -8.32 1.37
N GLU A 113 -1.34 -9.06 2.35
CA GLU A 113 -2.16 -9.61 3.44
C GLU A 113 -2.61 -8.51 4.41
N LEU A 114 -3.76 -8.68 5.08
CA LEU A 114 -4.35 -7.62 5.91
C LEU A 114 -3.42 -7.05 6.98
N ASN A 115 -2.62 -7.89 7.64
CA ASN A 115 -1.68 -7.41 8.66
C ASN A 115 -0.66 -6.41 8.06
N TYR A 116 -0.23 -6.64 6.83
CA TYR A 116 0.71 -5.75 6.12
C TYR A 116 -0.02 -4.49 5.68
N VAL A 117 -1.27 -4.59 5.22
CA VAL A 117 -2.09 -3.42 4.84
C VAL A 117 -2.30 -2.49 6.04
N VAL A 118 -2.58 -3.05 7.22
CA VAL A 118 -2.72 -2.27 8.46
C VAL A 118 -1.42 -1.52 8.79
N GLU A 119 -0.27 -2.20 8.71
CA GLU A 119 1.03 -1.54 8.92
C GLU A 119 1.28 -0.44 7.88
N ILE A 120 1.01 -0.70 6.60
CA ILE A 120 1.14 0.28 5.51
C ILE A 120 0.31 1.52 5.80
N ILE A 121 -0.96 1.37 6.19
CA ILE A 121 -1.83 2.49 6.56
C ILE A 121 -1.22 3.30 7.70
N GLN A 122 -0.78 2.64 8.78
CA GLN A 122 -0.20 3.31 9.95
C GLN A 122 1.09 4.07 9.59
N ILE A 123 1.93 3.51 8.72
CA ILE A 123 3.14 4.18 8.25
C ILE A 123 2.78 5.36 7.34
N MET A 124 1.81 5.23 6.43
CA MET A 124 1.35 6.34 5.60
C MET A 124 0.78 7.50 6.45
N GLU A 125 -0.01 7.18 7.48
CA GLU A 125 -0.51 8.17 8.44
C GLU A 125 0.63 8.82 9.25
N HIS A 126 1.69 8.08 9.56
CA HIS A 126 2.85 8.61 10.26
C HIS A 126 3.65 9.57 9.39
N LEU A 127 3.87 9.21 8.12
CA LEU A 127 4.66 10.00 7.17
C LEU A 127 3.91 11.22 6.61
N SER A 128 2.59 11.28 6.75
CA SER A 128 1.77 12.43 6.29
C SER A 128 1.49 13.48 7.38
N LYS A 129 2.11 13.34 8.55
CA LYS A 129 1.99 14.27 9.69
C LYS A 129 3.18 15.19 9.75
#